data_AF-A0A098AVX0-F1
#
_entry.id   AF-A0A098AVX0-F1
#
_cell.length_a   1.000
_cell.length_b   1.000
_cell.length_c   1.000
_cell.angle_alpha   90.00
_cell.angle_beta   90.00
_cell.angle_gamma   90.00
#
_symmetry.space_group_name_H-M   'P 1'
#
loop_
_entity.id
_entity.type
_entity.pdbx_description
1 polymer ?
#
loop_
_entity_poly.entity_id
_entity_poly.type
_entity_poly.pdbx_seq_one_letter_code
_entity_poly.pdbx_strand_id
1 'polypeptide(L)' 'MPKRPINFLRKLKLAIIYLCDKDRDYGLVTECGICKSVKIKRVAHEDSGKEYKADYKCLSCGAVGGCRERWKRGY' A
#
# COMPACT_ATOMS: atom_id res chain seq x y z
N MET A 1 5.17 12.92 9.28
CA MET A 1 3.73 13.23 9.08
C MET A 1 2.99 12.93 10.37
N PRO A 2 2.16 13.84 10.90
CA PRO A 2 1.42 13.59 12.14
C PRO A 2 0.42 12.43 11.96
N LYS A 3 0.45 11.46 12.88
CA LYS A 3 -0.47 10.31 12.89
C LYS A 3 -1.88 10.81 13.24
N ARG A 4 -2.76 10.95 12.25
CA ARG A 4 -4.17 11.26 12.49
C ARG A 4 -4.87 10.01 13.05
N PRO A 5 -5.65 10.12 14.15
CA PRO A 5 -6.39 8.98 14.68
C PRO A 5 -7.39 8.47 13.64
N ILE A 6 -7.41 7.15 13.43
CA ILE A 6 -8.28 6.50 12.45
C ILE A 6 -9.65 6.24 13.09
N ASN A 7 -10.70 6.87 12.57
CA ASN A 7 -12.08 6.69 13.02
C ASN A 7 -12.57 5.24 12.80
N PHE A 8 -13.51 4.80 13.65
CA PHE A 8 -14.08 3.44 13.65
C PHE A 8 -14.59 3.01 12.27
N LEU A 9 -15.34 3.87 11.57
CA LEU A 9 -15.82 3.62 10.20
C LEU A 9 -14.69 3.29 9.22
N ARG A 10 -13.52 3.93 9.37
CA ARG A 10 -12.37 3.68 8.50
C ARG A 10 -11.68 2.37 8.85
N LYS A 11 -11.65 1.97 10.13
CA LYS A 11 -11.22 0.63 10.56
C LYS A 11 -12.13 -0.46 10.00
N LEU A 12 -13.45 -0.27 10.09
CA LEU A 12 -14.43 -1.22 9.56
C LEU A 12 -14.29 -1.39 8.04
N LYS A 13 -14.15 -0.28 7.30
CA LYS A 13 -13.96 -0.30 5.85
C LYS A 13 -12.67 -1.02 5.44
N LEU A 14 -11.59 -0.85 6.22
CA LEU A 14 -10.32 -1.57 6.04
C LEU A 14 -10.48 -3.07 6.30
N ALA A 15 -11.21 -3.45 7.36
CA ALA A 15 -11.49 -4.85 7.65
C ALA A 15 -12.33 -5.52 6.56
N ILE A 16 -13.34 -4.82 6.01
CA ILE A 16 -14.17 -5.32 4.91
C ILE A 16 -13.32 -5.50 3.64
N ILE A 17 -12.47 -4.53 3.29
CA ILE A 17 -11.54 -4.68 2.14
C ILE A 17 -10.60 -5.86 2.37
N TYR A 18 -10.04 -6.02 3.57
CA TYR A 18 -9.17 -7.16 3.88
C TYR A 18 -9.88 -8.52 3.77
N LEU A 19 -11.15 -8.60 4.15
CA LEU A 19 -11.94 -9.84 4.12
C LEU A 19 -12.51 -10.17 2.74
N CYS A 20 -12.95 -9.17 1.98
CA CYS A 20 -13.58 -9.35 0.66
C CYS A 20 -12.58 -9.43 -0.50
N ASP A 21 -11.34 -8.96 -0.32
CA ASP A 21 -10.39 -8.72 -1.42
C ASP A 21 -9.09 -9.54 -1.23
N LYS A 22 -9.20 -10.74 -0.64
CA LYS A 22 -8.09 -11.69 -0.39
C LYS A 22 -7.33 -12.12 -1.65
N ASP A 23 -7.93 -12.02 -2.82
CA ASP A 23 -7.39 -12.51 -4.09
C ASP A 23 -6.71 -11.44 -4.96
N ARG A 24 -6.53 -10.22 -4.43
CA ARG A 24 -5.85 -9.15 -5.16
C ARG A 24 -4.62 -8.73 -4.38
N ASP A 25 -3.47 -8.74 -5.04
CA ASP A 25 -2.15 -8.26 -4.59
C ASP A 25 -2.16 -6.77 -4.19
N TYR A 26 -2.96 -6.39 -3.21
CA TYR A 26 -2.94 -5.08 -2.57
C TYR A 26 -1.89 -5.11 -1.48
N GLY A 27 -0.64 -5.28 -1.87
CA GLY A 27 0.44 -5.61 -0.95
C GLY A 27 0.93 -4.47 -0.06
N LEU A 28 0.10 -3.47 0.24
CA LEU A 28 0.26 -2.59 1.39
C LEU A 28 -1.03 -1.79 1.52
N VAL A 29 -1.70 -1.92 2.66
CA VAL A 29 -2.81 -1.05 3.05
C VAL A 29 -2.23 0.34 3.32
N THR A 30 -2.06 1.12 2.25
CA THR A 30 -1.52 2.47 2.30
C THR A 30 -2.52 3.46 1.70
N GLU A 31 -2.38 4.73 2.05
CA GLU A 31 -3.22 5.81 1.55
C GLU A 31 -2.52 6.56 0.43
N CYS A 32 -3.27 6.94 -0.60
CA CYS A 32 -2.72 7.74 -1.68
C CYS A 32 -2.28 9.09 -1.12
N GLY A 33 -1.00 9.45 -1.30
CA GLY A 33 -0.48 10.73 -0.82
C GLY A 33 -1.25 11.95 -1.37
N ILE A 34 -1.80 11.83 -2.58
CA ILE A 34 -2.54 12.87 -3.31
C ILE A 34 -4.01 12.91 -2.90
N CYS A 35 -4.80 11.89 -3.25
CA CYS A 35 -6.26 11.91 -3.04
C CYS A 35 -6.73 11.27 -1.73
N LYS A 36 -5.82 10.76 -0.89
CA LYS A 36 -6.10 10.06 0.37
C LYS A 36 -6.99 8.80 0.25
N SER A 37 -7.23 8.32 -0.96
CA SER A 37 -7.93 7.05 -1.20
C SER A 37 -7.08 5.86 -0.77
N VAL A 38 -7.74 4.83 -0.24
CA VAL A 38 -7.14 3.53 0.12
C VAL A 38 -7.18 2.52 -1.03
N LYS A 39 -7.79 2.88 -2.16
CA LYS A 39 -7.86 2.03 -3.35
C LYS A 39 -6.55 2.08 -4.12
N ILE A 40 -5.54 1.36 -3.65
CA ILE A 40 -4.21 1.32 -4.25
C ILE A 40 -3.93 -0.10 -4.71
N LYS A 41 -3.54 -0.26 -5.97
CA LYS A 41 -3.19 -1.53 -6.60
C LYS A 41 -1.68 -1.61 -6.81
N ARG A 42 -1.03 -2.70 -6.41
CA ARG A 42 0.35 -2.99 -6.80
C ARG A 42 0.38 -3.38 -8.28
N VAL A 43 1.24 -2.75 -9.06
CA VAL A 43 1.33 -2.92 -10.52
C VAL A 43 2.50 -3.83 -10.89
N ALA A 44 3.63 -3.67 -10.21
CA ALA A 44 4.81 -4.47 -10.40
C ALA A 44 5.54 -4.63 -9.06
N HIS A 45 6.27 -5.73 -8.90
CA HIS A 45 7.24 -5.87 -7.83
C HIS A 45 8.43 -6.71 -8.28
N GLU A 46 9.58 -6.44 -7.67
CA GLU A 46 10.83 -7.15 -7.88
C GLU A 46 11.46 -7.37 -6.51
N ASP A 47 11.74 -8.62 -6.17
CA ASP A 47 12.45 -9.00 -4.95
C ASP A 47 13.72 -9.76 -5.33
N SER A 48 14.87 -9.20 -4.93
CA SER A 48 16.20 -9.76 -5.18
C SER A 48 16.89 -10.25 -3.89
N GLY A 49 16.17 -10.28 -2.76
CA GLY A 49 16.68 -10.65 -1.43
C GLY A 49 17.59 -9.61 -0.76
N LYS A 50 18.16 -8.67 -1.52
CA LYS A 50 18.90 -7.49 -1.02
C LYS A 50 18.14 -6.19 -1.26
N GLU A 51 17.27 -6.19 -2.25
CA GLU A 51 16.51 -5.03 -2.66
C GLU A 51 15.10 -5.46 -3.04
N TYR A 52 14.13 -4.74 -2.49
CA TYR A 52 12.71 -4.88 -2.80
C TYR A 52 12.25 -3.61 -3.51
N LYS A 53 11.63 -3.75 -4.67
CA LYS A 53 10.96 -2.67 -5.40
C LYS A 53 9.50 -3.04 -5.62
N ALA A 54 8.61 -2.09 -5.43
CA ALA A 54 7.21 -2.27 -5.79
C ALA A 54 6.59 -0.97 -6.28
N ASP A 55 5.87 -1.04 -7.40
CA ASP A 55 5.12 0.07 -7.97
C ASP A 55 3.63 -0.07 -7.64
N TYR A 56 3.01 1.07 -7.35
CA TYR A 56 1.62 1.17 -6.91
C TYR A 56 0.88 2.22 -7.72
N LYS A 57 -0.39 1.94 -8.05
CA LYS A 57 -1.30 2.86 -8.72
C LYS A 57 -2.55 3.08 -7.87
N CYS A 58 -2.88 4.34 -7.63
CA CYS A 58 -4.16 4.71 -7.05
C CYS A 58 -5.26 4.55 -8.09
N LEU A 59 -6.25 3.71 -7.80
CA LEU A 59 -7.39 3.48 -8.68
C LEU A 59 -8.43 4.61 -8.62
N SER A 60 -8.32 5.54 -7.67
CA SER A 60 -9.23 6.68 -7.57
C SER A 60 -8.79 7.89 -8.38
N CYS A 61 -7.53 8.33 -8.26
CA CYS A 61 -7.02 9.50 -8.96
C CYS A 61 -5.97 9.19 -10.04
N GLY A 62 -5.66 7.90 -10.26
CA GLY A 62 -4.69 7.47 -11.28
C GLY A 62 -3.22 7.67 -10.91
N ALA A 63 -2.91 8.29 -9.77
CA ALA A 63 -1.55 8.56 -9.34
C ALA A 63 -0.71 7.27 -9.22
N VAL A 64 0.56 7.34 -9.63
CA VAL A 64 1.51 6.24 -9.58
C VAL A 64 2.62 6.60 -8.59
N GLY A 65 3.07 5.64 -7.79
CA GLY A 65 4.19 5.80 -6.88
C GLY A 65 4.85 4.46 -6.58
N GLY A 66 6.15 4.47 -6.30
CA GLY A 66 6.92 3.27 -6.01
C GLY A 66 7.50 3.28 -4.59
N CYS A 67 7.72 2.08 -4.05
CA CYS A 67 8.54 1.86 -2.87
C CYS A 67 9.82 1.13 -3.29
N ARG A 68 10.96 1.55 -2.74
CA ARG A 68 12.26 0.89 -2.91
C ARG A 68 12.91 0.72 -1.54
N GLU A 69 13.11 -0.51 -1.13
CA GLU A 69 13.75 -0.88 0.12
C GLU A 69 15.06 -1.60 -0.18
N ARG A 70 16.14 -1.23 0.52
CA ARG A 70 17.40 -1.97 0.48
C ARG A 70 17.64 -2.56 1.85
N TRP A 71 17.75 -3.87 1.92
CA TRP A 71 17.98 -4.59 3.16
C TRP A 71 19.47 -4.89 3.27
N LYS A 72 20.10 -4.39 4.35
CA LYS A 72 21.44 -4.84 4.74
C LYS A 72 21.27 -5.94 5.80
N ARG A 73 22.03 -7.03 5.67
CA ARG A 73 22.21 -7.96 6.80
C ARG A 73 22.82 -7.18 7.96
N GLY A 74 22.10 -7.11 9.08
CA GLY A 74 22.66 -6.58 10.33
C GLY A 74 23.78 -7.50 10.80
N TYR A 75 24.90 -6.91 11.20
CA TYR A 75 25.99 -7.56 11.93
C TYR A 75 25.69 -7.50 13.43
#